data_AF-A0A7X4KR89-F1
#
_entry.id   AF-A0A7X4KR89-F1
#
_cell.length_a   1.000
_cell.length_b   1.000
_cell.length_c   1.000
_cell.angle_alpha   90.00
_cell.angle_beta   90.00
_cell.angle_gamma   90.00
#
_symmetry.space_group_name_H-M   'P 1'
#
loop_
_entity.id
_entity.type
_entity.pdbx_description
1 polymer ?
#
loop_
_entity_poly.entity_id
_entity_poly.type
_entity_poly.pdbx_seq_one_letter_code
_entity_poly.pdbx_strand_id
1 'polypeptide(L)'
;MTNSAAYSRLLGIALLAAGVQASVLAAPVPLPSYNVDIAKTSVSGLSSGGFMAVQLHVAFSATFKAGAGIVAGGPYYCAQGAVSTALGPCMAASSFSKPATATLVSTTNSWASQGLIDPTSNLAGSKVYLYSGTIDSTVKQLVMNEANSYYKNYIASANIFYKNNLASEHAMVTDFFGSGCSTKASPYINNCNFDLAGNILQWIYGPLNTRNTGTLGGSFVEFDQAEFIASPAAHGMAASGWAYVPASCGSQQQCKLHVVVHGCQQDTTKIQDKYYRNTGYNRWADTNNIIVLYPQTAPSSAGNPNGCWDWWGYDDANYAKKSGRQMAAIKAMVDRVAAGAGPGGGGGGEGTLPAPAGLAVSSVSSSSVSLAWNSVAGAAGYNVYRSGGKINANPVTATSYTDTGLAASTTYSYTVRALDAGGAPGAESTPVSATTSASGYVCSATTASNYAHVTAGRAVSSGGYALAKGSNQNMGLNNIFFTNTLAQTAPGFYIIGTCP
;
A
#
# COMPACT_ATOMS: atom_id res chain seq x y z
N MET A 1 -85.71 -1.73 22.65
CA MET A 1 -84.68 -1.54 23.69
C MET A 1 -83.63 -2.64 23.51
N THR A 2 -82.35 -2.26 23.64
CA THR A 2 -81.12 -3.10 23.79
C THR A 2 -80.74 -4.02 22.62
N ASN A 3 -79.67 -3.68 21.86
CA ASN A 3 -78.24 -4.12 21.98
C ASN A 3 -77.99 -5.45 21.26
N SER A 4 -76.90 -5.74 20.54
CA SER A 4 -75.68 -5.06 20.11
C SER A 4 -75.12 -5.90 18.94
N ALA A 5 -74.64 -5.30 17.85
CA ALA A 5 -74.05 -6.04 16.73
C ALA A 5 -72.53 -6.16 16.89
N ALA A 6 -72.01 -7.39 16.99
CA ALA A 6 -70.59 -7.72 16.89
C ALA A 6 -70.27 -8.15 15.46
N TYR A 7 -69.39 -7.42 14.77
CA TYR A 7 -68.84 -7.83 13.47
C TYR A 7 -67.37 -8.24 13.64
N SER A 8 -67.12 -9.50 13.32
CA SER A 8 -65.80 -10.13 13.26
C SER A 8 -64.99 -9.57 12.10
N ARG A 9 -63.76 -9.08 12.36
CA ARG A 9 -62.82 -8.63 11.32
C ARG A 9 -61.71 -9.68 11.15
N LEU A 10 -61.66 -10.30 9.97
CA LEU A 10 -60.53 -11.09 9.49
C LEU A 10 -59.28 -10.22 9.37
N LEU A 11 -58.20 -10.58 10.07
CA LEU A 11 -56.86 -10.05 9.85
C LEU A 11 -56.22 -10.77 8.64
N GLY A 12 -55.94 -10.02 7.58
CA GLY A 12 -55.02 -10.45 6.52
C GLY A 12 -53.58 -10.25 6.97
N ILE A 13 -52.80 -11.33 6.98
CA ILE A 13 -51.36 -11.31 7.26
C ILE A 13 -50.63 -10.89 5.98
N ALA A 14 -50.03 -9.70 5.98
CA ALA A 14 -49.10 -9.27 4.94
C ALA A 14 -47.69 -9.79 5.27
N LEU A 15 -47.17 -10.71 4.47
CA LEU A 15 -45.78 -11.16 4.50
C LEU A 15 -44.88 -10.06 3.91
N LEU A 16 -44.16 -9.34 4.76
CA LEU A 16 -43.03 -8.50 4.38
C LEU A 16 -41.79 -9.38 4.21
N ALA A 17 -41.38 -9.62 2.97
CA ALA A 17 -40.08 -10.21 2.66
C ALA A 17 -38.99 -9.16 2.92
N ALA A 18 -38.30 -9.28 4.06
CA ALA A 18 -37.09 -8.53 4.32
C ALA A 18 -35.95 -9.09 3.46
N GLY A 19 -35.60 -8.38 2.39
CA GLY A 19 -34.41 -8.66 1.59
C GLY A 19 -33.16 -8.42 2.42
N VAL A 20 -32.42 -9.48 2.72
CA VAL A 20 -31.07 -9.38 3.28
C VAL A 20 -30.15 -8.89 2.15
N GLN A 21 -29.83 -7.60 2.14
CA GLN A 21 -28.71 -7.12 1.35
C GLN A 21 -27.42 -7.60 2.03
N ALA A 22 -26.83 -8.66 1.48
CA ALA A 22 -25.46 -9.01 1.79
C ALA A 22 -24.57 -7.86 1.29
N SER A 23 -24.03 -7.08 2.21
CA SER A 23 -22.96 -6.12 1.93
C SER A 23 -21.75 -6.91 1.44
N VAL A 24 -21.48 -6.83 0.13
CA VAL A 24 -20.26 -7.35 -0.46
C VAL A 24 -19.11 -6.54 0.12
N LEU A 25 -18.35 -7.13 1.05
CA LEU A 25 -17.07 -6.56 1.48
C LEU A 25 -16.18 -6.49 0.23
N ALA A 26 -15.76 -5.29 -0.15
CA ALA A 26 -14.81 -5.10 -1.25
C ALA A 26 -13.52 -5.86 -0.90
N ALA A 27 -13.00 -6.65 -1.85
CA ALA A 27 -11.73 -7.31 -1.66
C ALA A 27 -10.61 -6.26 -1.46
N PRO A 28 -9.58 -6.56 -0.65
CA PRO A 28 -8.43 -5.66 -0.48
C PRO A 28 -7.85 -5.28 -1.84
N VAL A 29 -7.60 -3.99 -2.04
CA VAL A 29 -7.03 -3.51 -3.32
C VAL A 29 -5.51 -3.65 -3.31
N PRO A 30 -4.85 -3.67 -4.49
CA PRO A 30 -3.41 -3.45 -4.52
C PRO A 30 -3.06 -2.13 -3.82
N LEU A 31 -2.01 -2.11 -3.01
CA LEU A 31 -1.58 -0.91 -2.30
C LEU A 31 -1.22 0.19 -3.32
N PRO A 32 -1.93 1.33 -3.32
CA PRO A 32 -1.68 2.39 -4.29
C PRO A 32 -0.36 3.12 -4.01
N SER A 33 0.18 3.75 -5.06
CA SER A 33 1.35 4.63 -4.99
C SER A 33 0.94 6.10 -4.97
N TYR A 34 1.74 6.93 -4.32
CA TYR A 34 1.50 8.35 -4.12
C TYR A 34 2.79 9.16 -4.29
N ASN A 35 2.65 10.46 -4.50
CA ASN A 35 3.75 11.41 -4.51
C ASN A 35 4.30 11.62 -3.09
N VAL A 36 5.13 10.69 -2.59
CA VAL A 36 5.74 10.78 -1.26
C VAL A 36 7.22 11.16 -1.36
N ASP A 37 7.63 12.16 -0.58
CA ASP A 37 9.05 12.39 -0.32
C ASP A 37 9.55 11.31 0.63
N ILE A 38 10.21 10.27 0.07
CA ILE A 38 10.72 9.13 0.84
C ILE A 38 11.70 9.57 1.94
N ALA A 39 12.43 10.67 1.75
CA ALA A 39 13.37 11.19 2.75
C ALA A 39 12.64 11.77 3.99
N LYS A 40 11.32 11.98 3.90
CA LYS A 40 10.43 12.37 5.00
C LYS A 40 9.65 11.19 5.59
N THR A 41 10.11 9.96 5.34
CA THR A 41 9.49 8.77 5.93
C THR A 41 9.93 8.57 7.38
N SER A 42 8.99 8.26 8.26
CA SER A 42 9.24 7.93 9.67
C SER A 42 8.35 6.78 10.14
N VAL A 43 8.63 6.23 11.33
CA VAL A 43 7.88 5.10 11.90
C VAL A 43 7.58 5.31 13.38
N SER A 44 6.44 4.82 13.88
CA SER A 44 6.19 4.74 15.31
C SER A 44 5.40 3.50 15.69
N GLY A 45 5.40 3.15 16.97
CA GLY A 45 4.59 2.05 17.46
C GLY A 45 4.56 1.88 18.97
N LEU A 46 3.59 1.09 19.41
CA LEU A 46 3.37 0.70 20.81
C LEU A 46 3.84 -0.73 21.07
N SER A 47 4.46 -1.00 22.23
CA SER A 47 4.69 -2.37 22.72
C SER A 47 5.57 -3.17 21.74
N SER A 48 5.14 -4.35 21.28
CA SER A 48 5.81 -5.07 20.19
C SER A 48 5.96 -4.22 18.92
N GLY A 49 4.99 -3.34 18.63
CA GLY A 49 5.09 -2.35 17.56
C GLY A 49 6.15 -1.29 17.87
N GLY A 50 6.37 -0.94 19.14
CA GLY A 50 7.49 -0.08 19.56
C GLY A 50 8.84 -0.75 19.31
N PHE A 51 8.99 -2.03 19.64
CA PHE A 51 10.18 -2.81 19.28
C PHE A 51 10.36 -2.91 17.76
N MET A 52 9.29 -3.19 17.01
CA MET A 52 9.32 -3.22 15.54
C MET A 52 9.69 -1.86 14.94
N ALA A 53 9.17 -0.76 15.49
CA ALA A 53 9.53 0.59 15.06
C ALA A 53 11.04 0.87 15.25
N VAL A 54 11.63 0.42 16.36
CA VAL A 54 13.09 0.49 16.54
C VAL A 54 13.82 -0.39 15.52
N GLN A 55 13.34 -1.60 15.25
CA GLN A 55 13.94 -2.50 14.25
C GLN A 55 13.91 -1.88 12.85
N LEU A 56 12.76 -1.36 12.41
CA LEU A 56 12.60 -0.68 11.12
C LEU A 56 13.50 0.55 11.03
N HIS A 57 13.49 1.41 12.06
CA HIS A 57 14.28 2.63 12.09
C HIS A 57 15.78 2.35 12.01
N VAL A 58 16.29 1.32 12.70
CA VAL A 58 17.71 0.99 12.68
C VAL A 58 18.10 0.22 11.41
N ALA A 59 17.35 -0.82 11.06
CA ALA A 59 17.67 -1.70 9.95
C ALA A 59 17.54 -1.03 8.58
N PHE A 60 16.57 -0.13 8.45
CA PHE A 60 16.24 0.64 7.24
C PHE A 60 16.36 2.15 7.48
N SER A 61 17.38 2.58 8.23
CA SER A 61 17.61 3.98 8.59
C SER A 61 17.78 4.94 7.41
N ALA A 62 18.15 4.44 6.22
CA ALA A 62 18.15 5.25 4.99
C ALA A 62 16.74 5.66 4.56
N THR A 63 15.75 4.81 4.86
CA THR A 63 14.34 5.02 4.51
C THR A 63 13.60 5.76 5.61
N PHE A 64 13.70 5.31 6.86
CA PHE A 64 13.06 5.97 8.01
C PHE A 64 13.88 7.17 8.52
N LYS A 65 14.35 7.99 7.57
CA LYS A 65 15.34 9.05 7.79
C LYS A 65 14.81 10.23 8.60
N ALA A 66 13.51 10.50 8.54
CA ALA A 66 12.93 11.58 9.36
C ALA A 66 12.96 11.22 10.85
N GLY A 67 12.83 9.94 11.19
CA GLY A 67 13.06 9.41 12.52
C GLY A 67 11.96 8.47 13.01
N ALA A 68 11.81 8.36 14.34
CA ALA A 68 10.93 7.36 14.93
C ALA A 68 10.27 7.75 16.26
N GLY A 69 9.08 7.21 16.51
CA GLY A 69 8.34 7.31 17.79
C GLY A 69 8.23 5.95 18.49
N ILE A 70 8.86 5.78 19.64
CA ILE A 70 8.90 4.49 20.35
C ILE A 70 8.08 4.60 21.63
N VAL A 71 6.95 3.89 21.69
CA VAL A 71 6.00 3.93 22.81
C VAL A 71 6.04 2.58 23.53
N ALA A 72 6.51 2.57 24.77
CA ALA A 72 6.60 1.36 25.60
C ALA A 72 7.22 0.15 24.84
N GLY A 73 8.29 0.41 24.10
CA GLY A 73 9.09 -0.61 23.39
C GLY A 73 10.42 -0.87 24.12
N GLY A 74 11.52 -0.94 23.37
CA GLY A 74 12.84 -1.11 23.97
C GLY A 74 13.98 -0.96 22.98
N PRO A 75 15.23 -1.24 23.40
CA PRO A 75 16.39 -1.11 22.51
C PRO A 75 16.33 -2.11 21.35
N TYR A 76 17.04 -1.79 20.28
CA TYR A 76 17.13 -2.65 19.10
C TYR A 76 17.70 -4.04 19.46
N TYR A 77 17.11 -5.09 18.88
CA TYR A 77 17.51 -6.49 19.09
C TYR A 77 17.50 -6.93 20.57
N CYS A 78 16.68 -6.29 21.42
CA CYS A 78 16.67 -6.54 22.86
C CYS A 78 16.52 -8.03 23.24
N ALA A 79 15.56 -8.71 22.62
CA ALA A 79 15.24 -10.10 22.94
C ALA A 79 16.32 -11.09 22.52
N GLN A 80 17.24 -10.70 21.62
CA GLN A 80 18.35 -11.54 21.17
C GLN A 80 17.93 -12.94 20.69
N GLY A 81 16.73 -13.05 20.11
CA GLY A 81 16.19 -14.33 19.60
C GLY A 81 15.63 -15.25 20.68
N ALA A 82 15.45 -14.78 21.92
CA ALA A 82 15.00 -15.59 23.04
C ALA A 82 13.76 -14.98 23.73
N VAL A 83 12.67 -15.75 23.80
CA VAL A 83 11.43 -15.33 24.48
C VAL A 83 11.63 -15.09 25.98
N SER A 84 12.55 -15.81 26.63
CA SER A 84 12.89 -15.58 28.04
C SER A 84 13.54 -14.21 28.27
N THR A 85 14.42 -13.79 27.35
CA THR A 85 15.02 -12.44 27.34
C THR A 85 13.94 -11.39 27.03
N ALA A 86 13.03 -11.69 26.09
CA ALA A 86 11.90 -10.83 25.76
C ALA A 86 11.03 -10.54 26.99
N LEU A 87 10.52 -11.58 27.66
CA LEU A 87 9.62 -11.45 28.81
C LEU A 87 10.32 -10.96 30.09
N GLY A 88 11.61 -11.23 30.25
CA GLY A 88 12.41 -10.83 31.40
C GLY A 88 13.02 -9.43 31.22
N PRO A 89 14.31 -9.31 30.90
CA PRO A 89 15.00 -8.02 30.82
C PRO A 89 14.38 -7.04 29.82
N CYS A 90 13.69 -7.48 28.77
CA CYS A 90 13.09 -6.56 27.78
C CYS A 90 11.67 -6.12 28.08
N MET A 91 11.02 -6.64 29.13
CA MET A 91 9.66 -6.25 29.53
C MET A 91 9.59 -5.97 31.03
N ALA A 92 9.95 -6.98 31.83
CA ALA A 92 9.88 -6.96 33.27
C ALA A 92 11.16 -6.45 33.97
N ALA A 93 11.95 -5.60 33.29
CA ALA A 93 13.27 -5.16 33.74
C ALA A 93 13.36 -4.71 35.23
N SER A 94 14.49 -5.01 35.85
CA SER A 94 14.86 -4.61 37.22
C SER A 94 16.30 -4.09 37.26
N SER A 95 16.74 -3.59 38.41
CA SER A 95 18.13 -3.16 38.61
C SER A 95 19.17 -4.25 38.33
N PHE A 96 18.79 -5.53 38.47
CA PHE A 96 19.67 -6.68 38.28
C PHE A 96 19.48 -7.39 36.94
N SER A 97 18.35 -7.16 36.26
CA SER A 97 18.03 -7.81 34.99
C SER A 97 17.37 -6.79 34.06
N LYS A 98 18.17 -6.24 33.14
CA LYS A 98 17.74 -5.22 32.17
C LYS A 98 18.49 -5.42 30.84
N PRO A 99 18.05 -4.78 29.74
CA PRO A 99 18.71 -4.93 28.46
C PRO A 99 20.19 -4.54 28.53
N ALA A 100 21.07 -5.37 27.96
CA ALA A 100 22.51 -5.14 27.94
C ALA A 100 22.88 -4.17 26.80
N THR A 101 22.58 -2.87 26.99
CA THR A 101 22.70 -1.84 25.94
C THR A 101 24.05 -1.84 25.21
N ALA A 102 25.17 -2.01 25.92
CA ALA A 102 26.50 -2.07 25.29
C ALA A 102 26.66 -3.24 24.32
N THR A 103 26.15 -4.43 24.69
CA THR A 103 26.14 -5.61 23.81
C THR A 103 25.26 -5.37 22.59
N LEU A 104 24.07 -4.78 22.77
CA LEU A 104 23.15 -4.47 21.67
C LEU A 104 23.75 -3.46 20.67
N VAL A 105 24.46 -2.45 21.16
CA VAL A 105 25.22 -1.49 20.33
C VAL A 105 26.34 -2.18 19.56
N SER A 106 27.10 -3.07 20.21
CA SER A 106 28.14 -3.86 19.56
C SER A 106 27.59 -4.73 18.43
N THR A 107 26.48 -5.44 18.68
CA THR A 107 25.79 -6.24 17.65
C THR A 107 25.28 -5.37 16.51
N THR A 108 24.67 -4.21 16.80
CA THR A 108 24.20 -3.26 15.78
C THR A 108 25.35 -2.84 14.86
N ASN A 109 26.47 -2.39 15.44
CA ASN A 109 27.62 -1.93 14.66
C ASN A 109 28.22 -3.06 13.80
N SER A 110 28.27 -4.28 14.35
CA SER A 110 28.74 -5.46 13.62
C SER A 110 27.83 -5.80 12.43
N TRP A 111 26.52 -5.72 12.59
CA TRP A 111 25.59 -5.98 11.49
C TRP A 111 25.60 -4.87 10.43
N ALA A 112 25.82 -3.62 10.85
CA ALA A 112 25.98 -2.50 9.91
C ALA A 112 27.26 -2.65 9.07
N SER A 113 28.39 -3.05 9.67
CA SER A 113 29.63 -3.28 8.91
C SER A 113 29.55 -4.47 7.95
N GLN A 114 28.66 -5.42 8.22
CA GLN A 114 28.36 -6.55 7.34
C GLN A 114 27.30 -6.24 6.26
N GLY A 115 26.69 -5.04 6.28
CA GLY A 115 25.62 -4.68 5.35
C GLY A 115 24.28 -5.40 5.60
N LEU A 116 24.12 -6.07 6.75
CA LEU A 116 22.86 -6.74 7.14
C LEU A 116 21.78 -5.74 7.59
N ILE A 117 22.23 -4.54 7.99
CA ILE A 117 21.43 -3.35 8.24
C ILE A 117 22.07 -2.14 7.58
N ASP A 118 21.36 -1.03 7.51
CA ASP A 118 21.92 0.24 7.04
C ASP A 118 23.08 0.73 7.93
N PRO A 119 24.00 1.54 7.38
CA PRO A 119 25.03 2.21 8.18
C PRO A 119 24.43 3.00 9.34
N THR A 120 24.97 2.82 10.55
CA THR A 120 24.48 3.51 11.75
C THR A 120 24.65 5.03 11.68
N SER A 121 25.53 5.54 10.81
CA SER A 121 25.68 6.97 10.53
C SER A 121 24.42 7.62 9.97
N ASN A 122 23.52 6.86 9.32
CA ASN A 122 22.24 7.36 8.82
C ASN A 122 21.32 7.83 9.96
N LEU A 123 21.47 7.28 11.17
CA LEU A 123 20.67 7.64 12.33
C LEU A 123 20.98 9.05 12.86
N ALA A 124 22.17 9.60 12.60
CA ALA A 124 22.62 10.86 13.20
C ALA A 124 21.69 12.06 12.93
N GLY A 125 21.04 12.07 11.76
CA GLY A 125 20.09 13.10 11.37
C GLY A 125 18.63 12.86 11.79
N SER A 126 18.33 11.70 12.36
CA SER A 126 16.96 11.29 12.70
C SER A 126 16.46 11.96 13.98
N LYS A 127 15.15 12.22 14.06
CA LYS A 127 14.47 12.71 15.27
C LYS A 127 13.78 11.54 15.98
N VAL A 128 14.13 11.28 17.23
CA VAL A 128 13.55 10.17 18.01
C VAL A 128 12.71 10.69 19.17
N TYR A 129 11.44 10.27 19.21
CA TYR A 129 10.54 10.51 20.33
C TYR A 129 10.36 9.19 21.10
N LEU A 130 10.69 9.19 22.38
CA LEU A 130 10.51 8.04 23.27
C LEU A 130 9.37 8.34 24.24
N TYR A 131 8.56 7.34 24.55
CA TYR A 131 7.49 7.44 25.54
C TYR A 131 7.45 6.21 26.45
N SER A 132 7.32 6.45 27.75
CA SER A 132 6.98 5.45 28.76
C SER A 132 6.02 6.02 29.79
N GLY A 133 5.06 5.20 30.20
CA GLY A 133 4.21 5.48 31.35
C GLY A 133 4.92 5.14 32.65
N THR A 134 4.81 6.00 33.66
CA THR A 134 5.50 5.78 34.95
C THR A 134 4.94 4.61 35.75
N ILE A 135 3.75 4.14 35.39
CA ILE A 135 3.09 2.98 36.01
C ILE A 135 2.93 1.83 35.01
N ASP A 136 3.64 1.87 33.86
CA ASP A 136 3.63 0.77 32.89
C ASP A 136 4.14 -0.52 33.53
N SER A 137 3.23 -1.48 33.72
CA SER A 137 3.52 -2.76 34.36
C SER A 137 3.91 -3.88 33.39
N THR A 138 3.89 -3.61 32.08
CA THR A 138 4.15 -4.60 31.03
C THR A 138 5.53 -4.41 30.43
N VAL A 139 5.80 -3.21 29.91
CA VAL A 139 7.13 -2.81 29.45
C VAL A 139 7.60 -1.71 30.38
N LYS A 140 8.27 -2.14 31.45
CA LYS A 140 8.67 -1.24 32.53
C LYS A 140 9.52 -0.10 31.99
N GLN A 141 9.35 1.10 32.56
CA GLN A 141 10.09 2.30 32.17
C GLN A 141 11.61 2.11 32.12
N LEU A 142 12.19 1.20 32.92
CA LEU A 142 13.61 0.87 32.86
C LEU A 142 14.06 0.35 31.47
N VAL A 143 13.21 -0.40 30.76
CA VAL A 143 13.48 -0.84 29.37
C VAL A 143 13.59 0.35 28.43
N MET A 144 12.67 1.31 28.54
CA MET A 144 12.69 2.54 27.74
C MET A 144 13.84 3.48 28.13
N ASN A 145 14.32 3.43 29.38
CA ASN A 145 15.55 4.09 29.77
C ASN A 145 16.77 3.50 29.04
N GLU A 146 16.82 2.17 28.89
CA GLU A 146 17.86 1.51 28.08
C GLU A 146 17.70 1.80 26.58
N ALA A 147 16.48 1.94 26.06
CA ALA A 147 16.25 2.41 24.69
C ALA A 147 16.78 3.83 24.46
N ASN A 148 16.59 4.74 25.42
CA ASN A 148 17.17 6.08 25.40
C ASN A 148 18.70 6.04 25.41
N SER A 149 19.29 5.21 26.28
CA SER A 149 20.73 4.99 26.33
C SER A 149 21.26 4.42 25.01
N TYR A 150 20.54 3.47 24.39
CA TYR A 150 20.88 2.89 23.09
C TYR A 150 20.96 3.98 22.01
N TYR A 151 19.89 4.77 21.82
CA TYR A 151 19.85 5.80 20.79
C TYR A 151 20.92 6.89 20.95
N LYS A 152 21.31 7.22 22.19
CA LYS A 152 22.39 8.19 22.47
C LYS A 152 23.77 7.78 21.95
N ASN A 153 23.97 6.52 21.56
CA ASN A 153 25.20 6.09 20.88
C ASN A 153 25.27 6.53 19.42
N TYR A 154 24.13 6.88 18.81
CA TYR A 154 24.02 7.17 17.37
C TYR A 154 23.45 8.55 17.08
N ILE A 155 22.66 9.09 18.00
CA ILE A 155 21.88 10.31 17.81
C ILE A 155 22.24 11.31 18.90
N ALA A 156 22.52 12.55 18.50
CA ALA A 156 22.75 13.64 19.44
C ALA A 156 21.54 13.83 20.37
N SER A 157 21.77 14.11 21.65
CA SER A 157 20.69 14.22 22.64
C SER A 157 19.67 15.32 22.27
N ALA A 158 20.05 16.36 21.53
CA ALA A 158 19.13 17.39 21.02
C ALA A 158 18.11 16.86 19.99
N ASN A 159 18.35 15.67 19.42
CA ASN A 159 17.46 14.99 18.49
C ASN A 159 16.66 13.85 19.14
N ILE A 160 16.81 13.64 20.46
CA ILE A 160 16.04 12.66 21.24
C ILE A 160 15.18 13.39 22.26
N PHE A 161 13.87 13.19 22.21
CA PHE A 161 12.96 13.59 23.27
C PHE A 161 12.43 12.36 23.99
N TYR A 162 12.37 12.38 25.32
CA TYR A 162 11.86 11.25 26.11
C TYR A 162 10.82 11.72 27.12
N LYS A 163 9.55 11.38 26.83
CA LYS A 163 8.41 11.61 27.71
C LYS A 163 8.25 10.41 28.65
N ASN A 164 8.67 10.57 29.90
CA ASN A 164 8.77 9.47 30.87
C ASN A 164 8.21 9.85 32.26
N ASN A 165 7.29 10.81 32.30
CA ASN A 165 6.77 11.41 33.52
C ASN A 165 5.22 11.51 33.54
N LEU A 166 4.53 10.78 32.67
CA LEU A 166 3.07 10.68 32.68
C LEU A 166 2.68 9.36 33.36
N ALA A 167 1.78 9.43 34.34
CA ALA A 167 1.25 8.25 35.02
C ALA A 167 0.21 7.55 34.15
N SER A 168 0.69 6.75 33.20
CA SER A 168 -0.10 5.89 32.31
C SER A 168 0.31 4.44 32.44
N GLU A 169 -0.67 3.54 32.30
CA GLU A 169 -0.42 2.11 32.11
C GLU A 169 -0.07 1.79 30.64
N HIS A 170 0.24 0.52 30.37
CA HIS A 170 0.63 0.00 29.06
C HIS A 170 -0.45 0.17 27.99
N ALA A 171 -0.42 1.30 27.29
CA ALA A 171 -1.37 1.66 26.24
C ALA A 171 -0.79 2.75 25.32
N MET A 172 -1.36 2.86 24.12
CA MET A 172 -1.22 4.07 23.32
C MET A 172 -2.07 5.16 23.96
N VAL A 173 -1.45 6.24 24.42
CA VAL A 173 -2.20 7.32 25.09
C VAL A 173 -2.70 8.35 24.08
N THR A 174 -3.90 8.86 24.33
CA THR A 174 -4.56 9.89 23.52
C THR A 174 -5.17 10.93 24.45
N ASP A 175 -5.77 11.96 23.86
CA ASP A 175 -6.55 12.97 24.56
C ASP A 175 -8.06 12.93 24.24
N PHE A 176 -8.52 11.90 23.52
CA PHE A 176 -9.92 11.85 23.06
C PHE A 176 -10.59 10.48 23.12
N PHE A 177 -9.84 9.38 23.10
CA PHE A 177 -10.39 8.04 23.00
C PHE A 177 -9.69 7.04 23.91
N GLY A 178 -10.46 6.08 24.42
CA GLY A 178 -9.94 4.95 25.18
C GLY A 178 -10.30 5.00 26.66
N SER A 179 -9.78 4.02 27.39
CA SER A 179 -10.01 3.87 28.83
C SER A 179 -9.25 4.91 29.64
N GLY A 180 -9.47 4.97 30.96
CA GLY A 180 -8.72 5.84 31.84
C GLY A 180 -7.22 5.52 31.84
N CYS A 181 -6.38 6.53 32.05
CA CYS A 181 -4.93 6.45 31.88
C CYS A 181 -4.23 5.30 32.65
N SER A 182 -4.76 4.91 33.82
CA SER A 182 -4.24 3.81 34.65
C SER A 182 -4.77 2.42 34.25
N THR A 183 -5.49 2.29 33.14
CA THR A 183 -6.10 1.03 32.71
C THR A 183 -5.14 0.23 31.84
N LYS A 184 -4.92 -1.04 32.18
CA LYS A 184 -4.28 -2.03 31.30
C LYS A 184 -5.30 -3.05 30.84
N ALA A 185 -6.01 -2.74 29.76
CA ALA A 185 -6.99 -3.62 29.15
C ALA A 185 -7.18 -3.28 27.67
N SER A 186 -7.73 -4.22 26.90
CA SER A 186 -8.18 -3.98 25.52
C SER A 186 -9.08 -2.73 25.46
N PRO A 187 -8.89 -1.83 24.48
CA PRO A 187 -8.05 -1.99 23.28
C PRO A 187 -6.57 -1.55 23.46
N TYR A 188 -6.11 -1.34 24.69
CA TYR A 188 -4.79 -0.77 25.00
C TYR A 188 -4.59 0.61 24.35
N ILE A 189 -5.67 1.39 24.34
CA ILE A 189 -5.71 2.80 23.97
C ILE A 189 -6.37 3.51 25.14
N ASN A 190 -5.71 4.52 25.70
CA ASN A 190 -6.18 5.22 26.89
C ASN A 190 -6.34 6.72 26.61
N ASN A 191 -7.41 7.33 27.11
CA ASN A 191 -7.53 8.77 27.16
C ASN A 191 -6.83 9.28 28.42
N CYS A 192 -5.62 9.81 28.24
CA CYS A 192 -4.80 10.41 29.28
C CYS A 192 -4.81 11.95 29.23
N ASN A 193 -5.72 12.55 28.45
CA ASN A 193 -5.69 13.98 28.14
C ASN A 193 -4.30 14.43 27.61
N PHE A 194 -3.64 13.56 26.84
CA PHE A 194 -2.30 13.80 26.30
C PHE A 194 -2.22 13.31 24.84
N ASP A 195 -2.00 14.24 23.91
CA ASP A 195 -1.90 13.96 22.48
C ASP A 195 -0.52 13.39 22.11
N LEU A 196 -0.29 12.11 22.40
CA LEU A 196 1.00 11.47 22.11
C LEU A 196 1.32 11.42 20.61
N ALA A 197 0.36 11.06 19.76
CA ALA A 197 0.56 11.01 18.32
C ALA A 197 0.98 12.38 17.75
N GLY A 198 0.31 13.45 18.18
CA GLY A 198 0.70 14.81 17.82
C GLY A 198 2.09 15.20 18.29
N ASN A 199 2.47 14.84 19.52
CA ASN A 199 3.80 15.12 20.06
C ASN A 199 4.90 14.35 19.30
N ILE A 200 4.66 13.08 18.94
CA ILE A 200 5.58 12.29 18.10
C ILE A 200 5.76 12.96 16.73
N LEU A 201 4.65 13.25 16.04
CA LEU A 201 4.71 13.81 14.69
C LEU A 201 5.37 15.20 14.67
N GLN A 202 5.06 16.07 15.62
CA GLN A 202 5.67 17.40 15.72
C GLN A 202 7.16 17.33 16.07
N TRP A 203 7.58 16.37 16.91
CA TRP A 203 9.01 16.19 17.18
C TRP A 203 9.78 15.75 15.94
N ILE A 204 9.21 14.82 15.17
CA ILE A 204 9.85 14.26 13.97
C ILE A 204 9.89 15.30 12.84
N TYR A 205 8.78 15.97 12.58
CA TYR A 205 8.61 16.81 11.40
C TYR A 205 8.80 18.30 11.66
N GLY A 206 8.98 18.71 12.92
CA GLY A 206 8.96 20.11 13.32
C GLY A 206 7.53 20.66 13.43
N PRO A 207 7.36 22.00 13.41
CA PRO A 207 6.04 22.61 13.47
C PRO A 207 5.09 22.06 12.40
N LEU A 208 3.87 21.69 12.83
CA LEU A 208 2.80 21.18 11.99
C LEU A 208 1.58 22.09 12.10
N ASN A 209 0.75 22.13 11.05
CA ASN A 209 -0.57 22.74 11.11
C ASN A 209 -1.41 22.09 12.21
N THR A 210 -2.34 22.85 12.79
CA THR A 210 -3.27 22.33 13.78
C THR A 210 -4.02 21.11 13.24
N ARG A 211 -4.12 20.06 14.07
CA ARG A 211 -4.85 18.83 13.72
C ARG A 211 -6.33 19.11 13.40
N ASN A 212 -6.91 18.27 12.55
CA ASN A 212 -8.35 18.25 12.31
C ASN A 212 -9.10 17.80 13.58
N THR A 213 -10.11 18.57 14.00
CA THR A 213 -10.99 18.26 15.15
C THR A 213 -12.41 17.86 14.73
N GLY A 214 -12.75 18.00 13.45
CA GLY A 214 -14.02 17.58 12.85
C GLY A 214 -13.88 16.27 12.08
N THR A 215 -14.69 16.13 11.04
CA THR A 215 -14.65 14.96 10.15
C THR A 215 -13.38 14.98 9.31
N LEU A 216 -12.68 13.85 9.27
CA LEU A 216 -11.49 13.64 8.44
C LEU A 216 -11.83 13.79 6.95
N GLY A 217 -10.99 14.53 6.21
CA GLY A 217 -11.18 14.76 4.77
C GLY A 217 -10.59 13.68 3.88
N GLY A 218 -9.68 12.85 4.41
CA GLY A 218 -9.04 11.75 3.71
C GLY A 218 -9.85 10.45 3.66
N SER A 219 -9.25 9.42 3.07
CA SER A 219 -9.84 8.09 2.90
C SER A 219 -9.00 7.01 3.58
N PHE A 220 -9.68 5.97 4.07
CA PHE A 220 -9.01 4.74 4.50
C PHE A 220 -8.94 3.77 3.34
N VAL A 221 -7.75 3.24 3.07
CA VAL A 221 -7.48 2.25 2.03
C VAL A 221 -7.12 0.94 2.71
N GLU A 222 -7.93 -0.08 2.50
CA GLU A 222 -7.58 -1.47 2.85
C GLU A 222 -6.79 -2.08 1.69
N PHE A 223 -5.61 -2.64 1.98
CA PHE A 223 -4.73 -3.21 0.95
C PHE A 223 -4.29 -4.63 1.27
N ASP A 224 -3.97 -5.40 0.24
CA ASP A 224 -3.49 -6.79 0.37
C ASP A 224 -2.02 -6.83 0.81
N GLN A 225 -1.74 -7.39 1.99
CA GLN A 225 -0.37 -7.59 2.46
C GLN A 225 0.31 -8.79 1.80
N ALA A 226 -0.44 -9.70 1.15
CA ALA A 226 0.14 -10.81 0.41
C ALA A 226 0.98 -10.37 -0.79
N GLU A 227 0.81 -9.12 -1.25
CA GLU A 227 1.69 -8.48 -2.23
C GLU A 227 3.15 -8.36 -1.73
N PHE A 228 3.35 -8.31 -0.41
CA PHE A 228 4.63 -7.97 0.22
C PHE A 228 5.21 -9.13 1.03
N ILE A 229 4.40 -10.12 1.37
CA ILE A 229 4.82 -11.33 2.06
C ILE A 229 3.96 -12.52 1.64
N ALA A 230 4.59 -13.57 1.11
CA ALA A 230 3.88 -14.77 0.73
C ALA A 230 3.29 -15.45 1.98
N SER A 231 2.03 -15.88 1.89
CA SER A 231 1.31 -16.51 3.01
C SER A 231 1.40 -15.71 4.33
N PRO A 232 0.88 -14.47 4.40
CA PRO A 232 1.08 -13.57 5.55
C PRO A 232 0.81 -14.22 6.92
N ALA A 233 -0.25 -15.03 7.02
CA ALA A 233 -0.66 -15.70 8.26
C ALA A 233 0.41 -16.67 8.79
N ALA A 234 1.17 -17.33 7.92
CA ALA A 234 2.28 -18.20 8.32
C ALA A 234 3.40 -17.43 9.03
N HIS A 235 3.48 -16.12 8.77
CA HIS A 235 4.49 -15.21 9.30
C HIS A 235 3.91 -14.23 10.34
N GLY A 236 2.72 -14.51 10.88
CA GLY A 236 2.05 -13.66 11.87
C GLY A 236 1.64 -12.28 11.34
N MET A 237 1.48 -12.13 10.03
CA MET A 237 0.89 -10.95 9.40
C MET A 237 -0.55 -11.23 8.96
N ALA A 238 -1.42 -10.23 9.06
CA ALA A 238 -2.78 -10.36 8.52
C ALA A 238 -2.76 -10.39 6.98
N ALA A 239 -3.85 -10.86 6.37
CA ALA A 239 -4.01 -10.77 4.92
C ALA A 239 -4.08 -9.31 4.44
N SER A 240 -4.63 -8.40 5.26
CA SER A 240 -4.91 -7.03 4.86
C SER A 240 -4.30 -6.01 5.81
N GLY A 241 -3.82 -4.91 5.25
CA GLY A 241 -3.30 -3.74 5.95
C GLY A 241 -4.17 -2.51 5.67
N TRP A 242 -3.88 -1.40 6.36
CA TRP A 242 -4.64 -0.17 6.20
C TRP A 242 -3.74 1.03 5.95
N ALA A 243 -4.20 2.01 5.17
CA ALA A 243 -3.58 3.32 5.06
C ALA A 243 -4.63 4.42 5.22
N TYR A 244 -4.27 5.50 5.91
CA TYR A 244 -5.03 6.74 5.88
C TYR A 244 -4.35 7.70 4.90
N VAL A 245 -5.12 8.16 3.91
CA VAL A 245 -4.64 9.01 2.82
C VAL A 245 -5.41 10.33 2.86
N PRO A 246 -4.80 11.45 3.30
CA PRO A 246 -5.42 12.77 3.21
C PRO A 246 -5.84 13.11 1.77
N ALA A 247 -6.93 13.87 1.60
CA ALA A 247 -7.44 14.25 0.28
C ALA A 247 -6.39 14.94 -0.61
N SER A 248 -5.51 15.74 0.00
CA SER A 248 -4.37 16.37 -0.67
C SER A 248 -3.40 15.35 -1.29
N CYS A 249 -3.07 14.29 -0.55
CA CYS A 249 -2.20 13.22 -1.02
C CYS A 249 -2.86 12.37 -2.10
N GLY A 250 -4.16 12.09 -1.97
CA GLY A 250 -4.94 11.42 -3.02
C GLY A 250 -4.99 12.21 -4.33
N SER A 251 -4.89 13.55 -4.24
CA SER A 251 -4.82 14.47 -5.38
C SER A 251 -3.38 14.73 -5.87
N GLN A 252 -2.44 13.82 -5.57
CA GLN A 252 -1.04 13.85 -6.02
C GLN A 252 -0.19 15.02 -5.51
N GLN A 253 -0.60 15.71 -4.45
CA GLN A 253 0.33 16.63 -3.75
C GLN A 253 1.48 15.84 -3.13
N GLN A 254 2.65 16.47 -3.03
CA GLN A 254 3.79 15.86 -2.34
C GLN A 254 3.46 15.69 -0.85
N CYS A 255 3.59 14.47 -0.36
CA CYS A 255 3.27 14.09 1.00
C CYS A 255 4.46 13.45 1.72
N LYS A 256 4.38 13.44 3.04
CA LYS A 256 5.25 12.65 3.94
C LYS A 256 4.60 11.29 4.17
N LEU A 257 5.37 10.34 4.70
CA LEU A 257 4.85 9.03 5.09
C LEU A 257 5.22 8.72 6.54
N HIS A 258 4.23 8.32 7.33
CA HIS A 258 4.44 7.82 8.68
C HIS A 258 3.89 6.40 8.80
N VAL A 259 4.74 5.44 9.15
CA VAL A 259 4.30 4.06 9.42
C VAL A 259 3.94 3.94 10.90
N VAL A 260 2.77 3.43 11.21
CA VAL A 260 2.29 3.24 12.58
C VAL A 260 2.00 1.77 12.81
N VAL A 261 2.84 1.12 13.61
CA VAL A 261 2.76 -0.30 13.93
C VAL A 261 2.15 -0.51 15.32
N HIS A 262 1.09 -1.31 15.37
CA HIS A 262 0.33 -1.56 16.59
C HIS A 262 1.02 -2.53 17.56
N GLY A 263 0.56 -2.60 18.80
CA GLY A 263 1.06 -3.54 19.80
C GLY A 263 0.41 -4.92 19.73
N CYS A 264 0.82 -5.80 20.64
CA CYS A 264 0.14 -7.07 20.86
C CYS A 264 -1.34 -6.86 21.20
N GLN A 265 -2.20 -7.77 20.74
CA GLN A 265 -3.66 -7.76 20.93
C GLN A 265 -4.37 -6.51 20.34
N GLN A 266 -3.70 -5.80 19.43
CA GLN A 266 -4.22 -4.60 18.78
C GLN A 266 -4.43 -4.76 17.27
N ASP A 267 -4.32 -5.98 16.76
CA ASP A 267 -4.67 -6.29 15.38
C ASP A 267 -6.19 -6.22 15.13
N THR A 268 -6.57 -6.17 13.86
CA THR A 268 -7.97 -6.04 13.44
C THR A 268 -8.87 -7.20 13.90
N THR A 269 -8.33 -8.41 14.13
CA THR A 269 -9.12 -9.53 14.64
C THR A 269 -9.49 -9.36 16.12
N LYS A 270 -8.73 -8.54 16.86
CA LYS A 270 -8.93 -8.31 18.31
C LYS A 270 -9.69 -7.04 18.60
N ILE A 271 -9.36 -5.95 17.91
CA ILE A 271 -9.91 -4.62 18.22
C ILE A 271 -10.49 -3.90 17.01
N GLN A 272 -10.69 -4.63 15.90
CA GLN A 272 -11.29 -4.11 14.67
C GLN A 272 -10.50 -2.88 14.18
N ASP A 273 -11.17 -1.75 14.00
CA ASP A 273 -10.58 -0.53 13.45
C ASP A 273 -10.01 0.43 14.50
N LYS A 274 -10.07 0.05 15.79
CA LYS A 274 -9.83 0.99 16.88
C LYS A 274 -8.43 1.58 16.87
N TYR A 275 -7.40 0.81 16.51
CA TYR A 275 -6.02 1.31 16.52
C TYR A 275 -5.77 2.33 15.40
N TYR A 276 -6.05 1.95 14.15
CA TYR A 276 -5.77 2.84 13.03
C TYR A 276 -6.75 4.02 12.93
N ARG A 277 -7.90 4.00 13.63
CA ARG A 277 -8.82 5.16 13.69
C ARG A 277 -8.61 6.06 14.91
N ASN A 278 -8.27 5.48 16.07
CA ASN A 278 -8.42 6.19 17.35
C ASN A 278 -7.12 6.46 18.11
N THR A 279 -5.95 6.32 17.47
CA THR A 279 -4.65 6.63 18.09
C THR A 279 -4.20 8.09 17.88
N GLY A 280 -4.96 8.89 17.12
CA GLY A 280 -4.76 10.34 16.96
C GLY A 280 -3.92 10.76 15.75
N TYR A 281 -3.16 9.84 15.14
CA TYR A 281 -2.30 10.17 13.99
C TYR A 281 -3.05 10.78 12.81
N ASN A 282 -4.22 10.24 12.45
CA ASN A 282 -4.96 10.69 11.27
C ASN A 282 -5.41 12.15 11.37
N ARG A 283 -5.72 12.63 12.59
CA ARG A 283 -6.14 14.03 12.81
C ARG A 283 -5.04 15.01 12.44
N TRP A 284 -3.79 14.66 12.74
CA TRP A 284 -2.62 15.44 12.36
C TRP A 284 -2.30 15.25 10.88
N ALA A 285 -2.34 14.02 10.41
CA ALA A 285 -2.06 13.67 9.02
C ALA A 285 -2.94 14.43 8.02
N ASP A 286 -4.22 14.58 8.34
CA ASP A 286 -5.24 15.18 7.48
C ASP A 286 -4.97 16.65 7.13
N THR A 287 -4.30 17.39 8.01
CA THR A 287 -3.98 18.81 7.81
C THR A 287 -2.51 19.06 7.46
N ASN A 288 -1.71 18.00 7.29
CA ASN A 288 -0.25 18.11 7.20
C ASN A 288 0.39 17.32 6.05
N ASN A 289 -0.41 16.83 5.09
CA ASN A 289 0.07 16.05 3.95
C ASN A 289 0.92 14.85 4.40
N ILE A 290 0.41 14.08 5.36
CA ILE A 290 1.09 12.87 5.85
C ILE A 290 0.20 11.68 5.52
N ILE A 291 0.68 10.74 4.71
CA ILE A 291 0.05 9.43 4.59
C ILE A 291 0.42 8.63 5.82
N VAL A 292 -0.55 7.94 6.43
CA VAL A 292 -0.29 7.06 7.58
C VAL A 292 -0.52 5.61 7.17
N LEU A 293 0.53 4.80 7.17
CA LEU A 293 0.48 3.38 6.84
C LEU A 293 0.35 2.57 8.13
N TYR A 294 -0.60 1.65 8.17
CA TYR A 294 -0.90 0.77 9.30
C TYR A 294 -0.82 -0.71 8.87
N PRO A 295 0.39 -1.26 8.73
CA PRO A 295 0.57 -2.70 8.57
C PRO A 295 -0.10 -3.45 9.74
N GLN A 296 -0.62 -4.65 9.49
CA GLN A 296 -1.35 -5.45 10.47
C GLN A 296 -0.69 -6.80 10.70
N THR A 297 -0.55 -7.18 11.96
CA THR A 297 -0.25 -8.56 12.33
C THR A 297 -1.53 -9.40 12.40
N ALA A 298 -1.38 -10.71 12.55
CA ALA A 298 -2.45 -11.58 12.99
C ALA A 298 -1.92 -12.59 14.02
N PRO A 299 -2.76 -13.11 14.93
CA PRO A 299 -2.39 -14.21 15.80
C PRO A 299 -1.82 -15.38 14.99
N SER A 300 -0.69 -15.94 15.44
CA SER A 300 -0.03 -17.07 14.80
C SER A 300 0.03 -18.27 15.75
N SER A 301 -0.16 -19.46 15.18
CA SER A 301 0.05 -20.73 15.88
C SER A 301 1.51 -21.02 16.21
N ALA A 302 2.46 -20.28 15.62
CA ALA A 302 3.90 -20.38 15.86
C ALA A 302 4.35 -19.68 17.17
N GLY A 303 3.57 -19.79 18.25
CA GLY A 303 3.92 -19.23 19.56
C GLY A 303 3.65 -17.73 19.72
N ASN A 304 2.84 -17.12 18.85
CA ASN A 304 2.42 -15.72 18.96
C ASN A 304 0.87 -15.58 18.94
N PRO A 305 0.15 -16.09 19.96
CA PRO A 305 -1.31 -16.03 20.02
C PRO A 305 -1.86 -14.61 20.21
N ASN A 306 -0.99 -13.67 20.61
CA ASN A 306 -1.34 -12.28 20.86
C ASN A 306 -1.21 -11.39 19.61
N GLY A 307 -0.78 -11.91 18.47
CA GLY A 307 -0.60 -11.09 17.27
C GLY A 307 0.42 -9.96 17.48
N CYS A 308 1.52 -10.23 18.19
CA CYS A 308 2.60 -9.26 18.32
C CYS A 308 3.42 -9.19 17.00
N TRP A 309 4.16 -8.09 16.80
CA TRP A 309 5.22 -8.07 15.77
C TRP A 309 6.39 -8.97 16.17
N ASP A 310 7.17 -9.47 15.20
CA ASP A 310 8.34 -10.29 15.48
C ASP A 310 9.51 -9.44 15.98
N TRP A 311 9.68 -9.46 17.30
CA TRP A 311 10.79 -8.81 17.99
C TRP A 311 11.60 -9.75 18.87
N TRP A 312 11.29 -11.05 18.83
CA TRP A 312 12.04 -12.09 19.56
C TRP A 312 12.41 -13.31 18.71
N GLY A 313 12.17 -13.25 17.39
CA GLY A 313 12.54 -14.28 16.43
C GLY A 313 11.58 -15.47 16.39
N TYR A 314 10.28 -15.25 16.63
CA TYR A 314 9.30 -16.35 16.55
C TYR A 314 9.01 -16.76 15.12
N ASP A 315 9.12 -15.84 14.16
CA ASP A 315 8.95 -16.13 12.74
C ASP A 315 10.32 -16.41 12.12
N ASP A 316 11.27 -15.49 12.25
CA ASP A 316 12.56 -15.56 11.55
C ASP A 316 13.75 -15.27 12.48
N ALA A 317 14.83 -16.05 12.38
CA ALA A 317 16.08 -15.75 13.08
C ALA A 317 16.70 -14.40 12.65
N ASN A 318 16.34 -13.90 11.47
CA ASN A 318 16.75 -12.59 10.96
C ASN A 318 15.75 -11.47 11.25
N TYR A 319 14.78 -11.66 12.15
CA TYR A 319 13.69 -10.70 12.46
C TYR A 319 14.11 -9.24 12.65
N ALA A 320 15.34 -8.99 13.12
CA ALA A 320 15.88 -7.64 13.33
C ALA A 320 16.75 -7.12 12.17
N LYS A 321 17.11 -7.92 11.17
CA LYS A 321 17.93 -7.53 10.01
C LYS A 321 17.07 -7.20 8.79
N LYS A 322 17.63 -6.55 7.76
CA LYS A 322 16.88 -6.22 6.52
C LYS A 322 16.16 -7.40 5.88
N SER A 323 16.70 -8.61 6.01
CA SER A 323 16.10 -9.84 5.48
C SER A 323 14.96 -10.41 6.33
N GLY A 324 14.71 -9.87 7.52
CA GLY A 324 13.60 -10.29 8.39
C GLY A 324 12.26 -10.05 7.70
N ARG A 325 11.47 -11.12 7.58
CA ARG A 325 10.28 -11.14 6.70
C ARG A 325 9.27 -10.03 6.96
N GLN A 326 8.87 -9.81 8.21
CA GLN A 326 7.90 -8.77 8.54
C GLN A 326 8.43 -7.36 8.23
N MET A 327 9.71 -7.09 8.54
CA MET A 327 10.29 -5.79 8.23
C MET A 327 10.45 -5.58 6.73
N ALA A 328 10.90 -6.60 5.99
CA ALA A 328 11.02 -6.54 4.54
C ALA A 328 9.66 -6.28 3.88
N ALA A 329 8.58 -6.89 4.39
CA ALA A 329 7.22 -6.64 3.94
C ALA A 329 6.79 -5.18 4.16
N ILE A 330 6.97 -4.66 5.38
CA ILE A 330 6.65 -3.26 5.70
C ILE A 330 7.48 -2.30 4.84
N LYS A 331 8.77 -2.59 4.64
CA LYS A 331 9.64 -1.78 3.77
C LYS A 331 9.13 -1.78 2.33
N ALA A 332 8.72 -2.92 1.80
CA ALA A 332 8.16 -3.01 0.46
C ALA A 332 6.82 -2.25 0.33
N MET A 333 6.00 -2.23 1.38
CA MET A 333 4.79 -1.38 1.44
C MET A 333 5.15 0.11 1.40
N VAL A 334 6.17 0.53 2.15
CA VAL A 334 6.69 1.90 2.14
C VAL A 334 7.18 2.29 0.74
N ASP A 335 7.94 1.42 0.08
CA ASP A 335 8.42 1.65 -1.28
C ASP A 335 7.27 1.77 -2.27
N ARG A 336 6.26 0.90 -2.16
CA ARG A 336 5.08 0.97 -3.01
C ARG A 336 4.33 2.30 -2.84
N VAL A 337 4.11 2.73 -1.60
CA VAL A 337 3.41 3.99 -1.31
C VAL A 337 4.19 5.18 -1.86
N ALA A 338 5.52 5.14 -1.87
CA ALA A 338 6.35 6.22 -2.38
C ALA A 338 6.65 6.20 -3.88
N ALA A 339 6.33 5.11 -4.58
CA ALA A 339 6.62 4.93 -6.00
C ALA A 339 5.88 5.91 -6.94
N GLY A 340 4.94 6.72 -6.44
CA GLY A 340 4.21 7.71 -7.22
C GLY A 340 4.88 9.09 -7.26
N ALA A 341 5.94 9.30 -6.48
CA ALA A 341 6.78 10.48 -6.63
C ALA A 341 7.55 10.33 -7.96
N GLY A 342 7.26 11.19 -8.94
CA GLY A 342 8.11 11.35 -10.11
C GLY A 342 9.58 11.62 -9.71
N PRO A 343 10.55 11.64 -10.64
CA PRO A 343 11.98 11.33 -10.42
C PRO A 343 12.83 12.24 -9.49
N GLY A 344 12.24 12.97 -8.52
CA GLY A 344 12.91 13.99 -7.71
C GLY A 344 12.99 13.74 -6.20
N GLY A 345 12.80 12.52 -5.68
CA GLY A 345 12.86 12.25 -4.23
C GLY A 345 13.50 10.90 -3.92
N GLY A 346 14.82 10.82 -4.01
CA GLY A 346 15.55 9.55 -4.11
C GLY A 346 15.69 8.68 -2.86
N GLY A 347 15.99 7.40 -3.11
CA GLY A 347 16.81 6.60 -2.20
C GLY A 347 16.54 5.09 -2.15
N GLY A 348 16.59 4.37 -3.27
CA GLY A 348 16.57 2.89 -3.25
C GLY A 348 16.38 2.19 -4.60
N GLY A 349 17.33 2.34 -5.53
CA GLY A 349 17.49 1.41 -6.67
C GLY A 349 16.76 1.75 -7.98
N GLU A 350 16.48 3.02 -8.27
CA GLU A 350 16.11 3.43 -9.63
C GLU A 350 17.36 3.90 -10.39
N GLY A 351 17.60 3.33 -11.58
CA GLY A 351 18.68 3.76 -12.47
C GLY A 351 18.44 5.19 -12.95
N THR A 352 19.49 5.96 -13.23
CA THR A 352 19.40 7.38 -13.63
C THR A 352 18.95 7.58 -15.09
N LEU A 353 18.54 6.51 -15.79
CA LEU A 353 18.22 6.58 -17.20
C LEU A 353 16.87 7.25 -17.46
N PRO A 354 16.77 8.13 -18.48
CA PRO A 354 15.50 8.76 -18.85
C PRO A 354 14.51 7.74 -19.41
N ALA A 355 13.23 8.10 -19.41
CA ALA A 355 12.18 7.26 -19.94
C ALA A 355 12.36 7.03 -21.45
N PRO A 356 12.21 5.79 -21.94
CA PRO A 356 12.15 5.53 -23.38
C PRO A 356 11.04 6.36 -24.04
N ALA A 357 11.44 7.24 -24.95
CA ALA A 357 10.51 8.08 -25.71
C ALA A 357 9.96 7.31 -26.92
N GLY A 358 8.84 7.78 -27.47
CA GLY A 358 8.28 7.25 -28.71
C GLY A 358 7.78 5.80 -28.60
N LEU A 359 7.42 5.35 -27.40
CA LEU A 359 6.74 4.07 -27.25
C LEU A 359 5.46 4.09 -28.11
N ALA A 360 5.32 3.12 -28.99
CA ALA A 360 4.20 2.99 -29.91
C ALA A 360 3.89 1.52 -30.19
N VAL A 361 2.63 1.27 -30.53
CA VAL A 361 2.16 -0.04 -31.02
C VAL A 361 2.50 -0.14 -32.50
N SER A 362 3.30 -1.14 -32.88
CA SER A 362 3.72 -1.36 -34.27
C SER A 362 2.82 -2.34 -35.01
N SER A 363 2.22 -3.32 -34.32
CA SER A 363 1.20 -4.20 -34.87
C SER A 363 0.36 -4.86 -33.77
N VAL A 364 -0.84 -5.31 -34.12
CA VAL A 364 -1.73 -6.08 -33.25
C VAL A 364 -2.27 -7.29 -34.01
N SER A 365 -2.43 -8.41 -33.32
CA SER A 365 -3.17 -9.57 -33.79
C SER A 365 -4.26 -9.92 -32.77
N SER A 366 -4.98 -11.03 -33.00
CA SER A 366 -5.94 -11.52 -32.02
C SER A 366 -5.31 -12.07 -30.73
N SER A 367 -4.00 -12.30 -30.73
CA SER A 367 -3.28 -12.90 -29.60
C SER A 367 -1.91 -12.32 -29.35
N SER A 368 -1.57 -11.18 -29.96
CA SER A 368 -0.29 -10.51 -29.77
C SER A 368 -0.35 -9.01 -30.00
N VAL A 369 0.57 -8.28 -29.38
CA VAL A 369 0.82 -6.85 -29.58
C VAL A 369 2.33 -6.66 -29.74
N SER A 370 2.75 -6.04 -30.85
CA SER A 370 4.13 -5.62 -31.05
C SER A 370 4.30 -4.14 -30.70
N LEU A 371 5.39 -3.84 -29.99
CA LEU A 371 5.75 -2.52 -29.50
C LEU A 371 7.12 -2.11 -30.05
N ALA A 372 7.31 -0.82 -30.27
CA ALA A 372 8.59 -0.21 -30.59
C ALA A 372 8.78 1.10 -29.82
N TRP A 373 10.03 1.47 -29.54
CA TRP A 373 10.40 2.72 -28.86
C TRP A 373 11.77 3.22 -29.33
N ASN A 374 12.15 4.44 -28.91
CA ASN A 374 13.47 5.00 -29.21
C ASN A 374 14.52 4.49 -28.21
N SER A 375 15.76 4.30 -28.66
CA SER A 375 16.86 3.91 -27.77
C SER A 375 17.17 4.99 -26.73
N VAL A 376 17.54 4.56 -25.54
CA VAL A 376 18.01 5.40 -24.44
C VAL A 376 19.53 5.27 -24.33
N ALA A 377 20.24 6.39 -24.37
CA ALA A 377 21.70 6.41 -24.18
C ALA A 377 22.08 5.88 -22.78
N GLY A 378 23.04 4.95 -22.73
CA GLY A 378 23.46 4.31 -21.48
C GLY A 378 22.61 3.12 -21.03
N ALA A 379 21.57 2.75 -21.79
CA ALA A 379 20.76 1.57 -21.50
C ALA A 379 21.52 0.27 -21.86
N ALA A 380 21.60 -0.66 -20.91
CA ALA A 380 22.07 -2.03 -21.13
C ALA A 380 20.93 -2.98 -21.55
N GLY A 381 19.67 -2.56 -21.39
CA GLY A 381 18.48 -3.28 -21.84
C GLY A 381 17.20 -2.54 -21.46
N TYR A 382 16.05 -3.17 -21.66
CA TYR A 382 14.73 -2.62 -21.36
C TYR A 382 13.84 -3.67 -20.68
N ASN A 383 12.99 -3.22 -19.77
CA ASN A 383 11.85 -4.00 -19.26
C ASN A 383 10.54 -3.45 -19.82
N VAL A 384 9.66 -4.36 -20.21
CA VAL A 384 8.34 -4.07 -20.76
C VAL A 384 7.30 -4.50 -19.73
N TYR A 385 6.31 -3.65 -19.52
CA TYR A 385 5.26 -3.84 -18.55
C TYR A 385 3.90 -3.83 -19.25
N ARG A 386 3.01 -4.74 -18.84
CA ARG A 386 1.61 -4.81 -19.26
C ARG A 386 0.73 -4.65 -18.05
N SER A 387 -0.15 -3.65 -18.07
CA SER A 387 -1.07 -3.34 -16.96
C SER A 387 -0.35 -3.25 -15.60
N GLY A 388 0.86 -2.67 -15.59
CA GLY A 388 1.70 -2.49 -14.41
C GLY A 388 2.62 -3.67 -14.05
N GLY A 389 2.46 -4.85 -14.66
CA GLY A 389 3.31 -6.03 -14.40
C GLY A 389 4.39 -6.22 -15.46
N LYS A 390 5.64 -6.53 -15.07
CA LYS A 390 6.72 -6.86 -16.02
C LYS A 390 6.41 -8.16 -16.76
N ILE A 391 6.52 -8.15 -18.09
CA ILE A 391 6.18 -9.32 -18.93
C ILE A 391 7.39 -10.02 -19.57
N ASN A 392 8.53 -9.36 -19.69
CA ASN A 392 9.75 -9.97 -20.21
C ASN A 392 10.56 -10.65 -19.09
N ALA A 393 10.96 -11.91 -19.31
CA ALA A 393 11.77 -12.66 -18.35
C ALA A 393 13.18 -12.08 -18.19
N ASN A 394 13.85 -11.82 -19.32
CA ASN A 394 15.17 -11.19 -19.40
C ASN A 394 15.07 -9.79 -20.03
N PRO A 395 15.98 -8.85 -19.68
CA PRO A 395 16.04 -7.54 -20.31
C PRO A 395 16.08 -7.63 -21.84
N VAL A 396 15.23 -6.86 -22.51
CA VAL A 396 15.20 -6.75 -23.97
C VAL A 396 16.35 -5.85 -24.39
N THR A 397 17.24 -6.30 -25.27
CA THR A 397 18.36 -5.48 -25.77
C THR A 397 17.99 -4.69 -27.04
N ALA A 398 16.94 -5.13 -27.75
CA ALA A 398 16.35 -4.41 -28.87
C ALA A 398 15.42 -3.28 -28.37
N THR A 399 15.05 -2.37 -29.27
CA THR A 399 14.06 -1.31 -29.01
C THR A 399 12.65 -1.69 -29.49
N SER A 400 12.35 -2.99 -29.45
CA SER A 400 11.04 -3.55 -29.78
C SER A 400 10.77 -4.82 -29.00
N TYR A 401 9.50 -5.12 -28.77
CA TYR A 401 9.06 -6.32 -28.06
C TYR A 401 7.69 -6.76 -28.57
N THR A 402 7.48 -8.08 -28.71
CA THR A 402 6.18 -8.64 -29.08
C THR A 402 5.64 -9.46 -27.91
N ASP A 403 4.55 -8.96 -27.33
CA ASP A 403 3.79 -9.66 -26.32
C ASP A 403 2.83 -10.64 -27.01
N THR A 404 2.83 -11.91 -26.59
CA THR A 404 2.05 -13.00 -27.21
C THR A 404 1.19 -13.72 -26.17
N GLY A 405 0.25 -14.55 -26.62
CA GLY A 405 -0.66 -15.28 -25.72
C GLY A 405 -1.77 -14.41 -25.12
N LEU A 406 -2.10 -13.30 -25.79
CA LEU A 406 -3.14 -12.38 -25.36
C LEU A 406 -4.55 -12.89 -25.69
N ALA A 407 -5.52 -12.47 -24.89
CA ALA A 407 -6.93 -12.68 -25.20
C ALA A 407 -7.34 -11.74 -26.34
N ALA A 408 -8.19 -12.23 -27.24
CA ALA A 408 -8.75 -11.43 -28.33
C ALA A 408 -9.68 -10.33 -27.81
N SER A 409 -9.88 -9.27 -28.61
CA SER A 409 -10.77 -8.14 -28.28
C SER A 409 -10.54 -7.54 -26.88
N THR A 410 -9.30 -7.57 -26.41
CA THR A 410 -8.93 -7.14 -25.06
C THR A 410 -7.94 -5.98 -25.16
N THR A 411 -8.24 -4.89 -24.45
CA THR A 411 -7.36 -3.73 -24.36
C THR A 411 -6.30 -3.96 -23.28
N TYR A 412 -5.04 -3.78 -23.67
CA TYR A 412 -3.88 -3.84 -22.79
C TYR A 412 -3.16 -2.51 -22.80
N SER A 413 -2.68 -2.07 -21.64
CA SER A 413 -1.82 -0.90 -21.50
C SER A 413 -0.37 -1.33 -21.32
N TYR A 414 0.56 -0.67 -22.02
CA TYR A 414 1.98 -0.98 -22.03
C TYR A 414 2.84 0.22 -21.65
N THR A 415 3.90 -0.04 -20.89
CA THR A 415 4.98 0.90 -20.57
C THR A 415 6.34 0.20 -20.71
N VAL A 416 7.40 0.98 -20.89
CA VAL A 416 8.78 0.49 -21.01
C VAL A 416 9.70 1.31 -20.11
N ARG A 417 10.66 0.64 -19.45
CA ARG A 417 11.74 1.25 -18.66
C ARG A 417 13.09 0.80 -19.23
N ALA A 418 14.01 1.75 -19.42
CA ALA A 418 15.42 1.43 -19.72
C ALA A 418 16.13 0.90 -18.47
N LEU A 419 17.09 -0.01 -18.63
CA LEU A 419 17.92 -0.55 -17.54
C LEU A 419 19.35 -0.08 -17.68
N ASP A 420 20.00 0.31 -16.59
CA ASP A 420 21.43 0.59 -16.58
C ASP A 420 22.28 -0.71 -16.62
N ALA A 421 23.60 -0.55 -16.67
CA ALA A 421 24.54 -1.68 -16.68
C ALA A 421 24.45 -2.58 -15.42
N GLY A 422 23.90 -2.07 -14.31
CA GLY A 422 23.64 -2.82 -13.08
C GLY A 422 22.27 -3.50 -13.05
N GLY A 423 21.44 -3.32 -14.09
CA GLY A 423 20.09 -3.88 -14.19
C GLY A 423 19.02 -3.06 -13.47
N ALA A 424 19.34 -1.86 -12.96
CA ALA A 424 18.37 -1.00 -12.29
C ALA A 424 17.50 -0.26 -13.33
N PRO A 425 16.15 -0.28 -13.19
CA PRO A 425 15.27 0.38 -14.14
C PRO A 425 15.22 1.90 -13.92
N GLY A 426 15.28 2.66 -15.01
CA GLY A 426 15.13 4.12 -15.06
C GLY A 426 13.68 4.57 -15.13
N ALA A 427 13.44 5.79 -15.61
CA ALA A 427 12.08 6.34 -15.66
C ALA A 427 11.15 5.55 -16.62
N GLU A 428 9.85 5.54 -16.31
CA GLU A 428 8.83 4.87 -17.10
C GLU A 428 8.35 5.72 -18.27
N SER A 429 8.18 5.10 -19.44
CA SER A 429 7.62 5.76 -20.63
C SER A 429 6.17 6.20 -20.41
N THR A 430 5.70 7.15 -21.21
CA THR A 430 4.25 7.38 -21.36
C THR A 430 3.56 6.09 -21.80
N PRO A 431 2.42 5.71 -21.20
CA PRO A 431 1.75 4.46 -21.54
C PRO A 431 1.12 4.50 -22.93
N VAL A 432 1.08 3.35 -23.60
CA VAL A 432 0.30 3.15 -24.83
C VAL A 432 -0.72 2.04 -24.63
N SER A 433 -1.91 2.21 -25.17
CA SER A 433 -2.93 1.17 -25.16
C SER A 433 -3.02 0.48 -26.52
N ALA A 434 -3.16 -0.84 -26.51
CA ALA A 434 -3.40 -1.65 -27.69
C ALA A 434 -4.59 -2.56 -27.43
N THR A 435 -5.51 -2.67 -28.38
CA THR A 435 -6.62 -3.64 -28.31
C THR A 435 -6.33 -4.74 -29.30
N THR A 436 -6.26 -5.99 -28.81
CA THR A 436 -6.09 -7.16 -29.69
C THR A 436 -7.29 -7.31 -30.61
N SER A 437 -7.05 -7.80 -31.82
CA SER A 437 -8.10 -8.09 -32.78
C SER A 437 -9.06 -9.17 -32.24
N ALA A 438 -10.28 -9.24 -32.77
CA ALA A 438 -11.15 -10.38 -32.48
C ALA A 438 -10.53 -11.70 -32.99
N SER A 439 -10.71 -12.79 -32.27
CA SER A 439 -10.19 -14.11 -32.67
C SER A 439 -10.88 -14.57 -33.94
N GLY A 440 -10.10 -14.75 -35.02
CA GLY A 440 -10.54 -15.44 -36.23
C GLY A 440 -11.46 -14.66 -37.17
N TYR A 441 -11.46 -13.32 -37.14
CA TYR A 441 -12.21 -12.56 -38.14
C TYR A 441 -11.41 -12.44 -39.45
N VAL A 442 -11.75 -13.24 -40.46
CA VAL A 442 -11.30 -13.02 -41.85
C VAL A 442 -12.21 -11.95 -42.45
N CYS A 443 -11.62 -10.82 -42.82
CA CYS A 443 -12.37 -9.79 -43.52
C CYS A 443 -13.00 -10.35 -44.78
N SER A 444 -14.28 -10.06 -44.96
CA SER A 444 -15.02 -10.39 -46.18
C SER A 444 -15.61 -9.12 -46.77
N ALA A 445 -15.35 -8.92 -48.07
CA ALA A 445 -15.96 -7.84 -48.83
C ALA A 445 -17.08 -8.41 -49.71
N THR A 446 -18.24 -7.77 -49.69
CA THR A 446 -19.37 -8.11 -50.54
C THR A 446 -19.78 -6.88 -51.33
N THR A 447 -19.88 -7.01 -52.66
CA THR A 447 -20.46 -5.97 -53.52
C THR A 447 -21.90 -6.35 -53.85
N ALA A 448 -22.86 -5.51 -53.50
CA ALA A 448 -24.26 -5.71 -53.84
C ALA A 448 -25.00 -4.35 -53.95
N SER A 449 -26.27 -4.39 -54.35
CA SER A 449 -27.13 -3.21 -54.27
C SER A 449 -27.38 -2.82 -52.81
N ASN A 450 -27.62 -1.54 -52.56
CA ASN A 450 -27.90 -1.00 -51.23
C ASN A 450 -29.09 -1.73 -50.57
N TYR A 451 -30.13 -2.04 -51.35
CA TYR A 451 -31.25 -2.86 -50.89
C TYR A 451 -30.84 -4.27 -50.44
N ALA A 452 -29.95 -4.93 -51.20
CA ALA A 452 -29.44 -6.26 -50.85
C ALA A 452 -28.54 -6.23 -49.61
N HIS A 453 -27.79 -5.14 -49.38
CA HIS A 453 -27.02 -4.95 -48.16
C HIS A 453 -27.90 -4.78 -46.92
N VAL A 454 -28.98 -4.01 -47.03
CA VAL A 454 -29.95 -3.85 -45.93
C VAL A 454 -30.64 -5.19 -45.64
N THR A 455 -31.11 -5.88 -46.67
CA THR A 455 -31.81 -7.18 -46.53
C THR A 455 -30.92 -8.24 -45.90
N ALA A 456 -29.63 -8.27 -46.23
CA ALA A 456 -28.68 -9.21 -45.68
C ALA A 456 -28.08 -8.77 -44.33
N GLY A 457 -28.59 -7.69 -43.72
CA GLY A 457 -28.15 -7.21 -42.41
C GLY A 457 -26.75 -6.58 -42.39
N ARG A 458 -26.18 -6.24 -43.56
CA ARG A 458 -24.88 -5.55 -43.70
C ARG A 458 -25.01 -4.02 -43.64
N ALA A 459 -26.20 -3.49 -43.86
CA ALA A 459 -26.54 -2.07 -43.77
C ALA A 459 -27.89 -1.88 -43.06
N VAL A 460 -28.21 -0.64 -42.67
CA VAL A 460 -29.50 -0.24 -42.10
C VAL A 460 -30.16 0.81 -43.00
N SER A 461 -31.49 0.76 -43.13
CA SER A 461 -32.23 1.79 -43.87
C SER A 461 -32.67 2.91 -42.94
N SER A 462 -32.40 4.16 -43.34
CA SER A 462 -32.84 5.34 -42.62
C SER A 462 -33.18 6.46 -43.62
N GLY A 463 -34.39 7.02 -43.54
CA GLY A 463 -34.80 8.16 -44.37
C GLY A 463 -34.70 7.96 -45.88
N GLY A 464 -34.83 6.72 -46.38
CA GLY A 464 -34.66 6.39 -47.80
C GLY A 464 -33.21 6.14 -48.25
N TYR A 465 -32.24 6.28 -47.35
CA TYR A 465 -30.82 5.97 -47.57
C TYR A 465 -30.43 4.65 -46.90
N ALA A 466 -29.33 4.05 -47.37
CA ALA A 466 -28.68 2.90 -46.74
C ALA A 466 -27.39 3.36 -46.04
N LEU A 467 -27.20 2.93 -44.78
CA LEU A 467 -26.01 3.22 -43.98
C LEU A 467 -25.32 1.90 -43.63
N ALA A 468 -24.00 1.81 -43.83
CA ALA A 468 -23.23 0.61 -43.49
C ALA A 468 -23.35 0.31 -41.98
N LYS A 469 -23.70 -0.93 -41.62
CA LYS A 469 -23.98 -1.30 -40.23
C LYS A 469 -22.69 -1.22 -39.40
N GLY A 470 -22.72 -0.51 -38.27
CA GLY A 470 -21.55 -0.30 -37.41
C GLY A 470 -20.81 1.00 -37.70
N SER A 471 -20.38 1.25 -38.95
CA SER A 471 -19.64 2.49 -39.30
C SER A 471 -20.54 3.69 -39.60
N ASN A 472 -21.82 3.46 -39.91
CA ASN A 472 -22.79 4.47 -40.33
C ASN A 472 -22.40 5.27 -41.58
N GLN A 473 -21.47 4.75 -42.40
CA GLN A 473 -21.09 5.40 -43.66
C GLN A 473 -22.27 5.41 -44.64
N ASN A 474 -22.58 6.57 -45.21
CA ASN A 474 -23.68 6.75 -46.14
C ASN A 474 -23.37 6.09 -47.49
N MET A 475 -24.18 5.11 -47.87
CA MET A 475 -24.04 4.34 -49.11
C MET A 475 -24.87 4.95 -50.26
N GLY A 476 -25.66 5.99 -50.00
CA GLY A 476 -26.62 6.56 -50.95
C GLY A 476 -28.02 5.96 -50.80
N LEU A 477 -28.85 6.12 -51.83
CA LEU A 477 -30.27 5.70 -51.78
C LEU A 477 -30.41 4.19 -51.55
N ASN A 478 -31.34 3.79 -50.68
CA ASN A 478 -31.67 2.40 -50.44
C ASN A 478 -32.54 1.84 -51.57
N ASN A 479 -31.91 1.45 -52.67
CA ASN A 479 -32.58 0.86 -53.82
C ASN A 479 -31.71 -0.23 -54.48
N ILE A 480 -32.21 -0.79 -55.58
CA ILE A 480 -31.53 -1.83 -56.35
C ILE A 480 -30.51 -1.28 -57.37
N PHE A 481 -30.49 0.05 -57.60
CA PHE A 481 -29.66 0.70 -58.62
C PHE A 481 -28.32 1.23 -58.09
N PHE A 482 -28.26 1.63 -56.82
CA PHE A 482 -27.01 2.03 -56.17
C PHE A 482 -26.32 0.81 -55.56
N THR A 483 -25.07 0.58 -55.93
CA THR A 483 -24.25 -0.55 -55.48
C THR A 483 -23.03 -0.05 -54.72
N ASN A 484 -22.71 -0.72 -53.62
CA ASN A 484 -21.50 -0.45 -52.84
C ASN A 484 -20.80 -1.76 -52.50
N THR A 485 -19.49 -1.71 -52.31
CA THR A 485 -18.75 -2.80 -51.66
C THR A 485 -18.71 -2.51 -50.16
N LEU A 486 -19.16 -3.46 -49.35
CA LEU A 486 -18.98 -3.40 -47.90
C LEU A 486 -17.96 -4.45 -47.46
N ALA A 487 -16.89 -3.99 -46.80
CA ALA A 487 -15.97 -4.85 -46.07
C ALA A 487 -16.45 -4.94 -44.63
N GLN A 488 -16.73 -6.15 -44.17
CA GLN A 488 -16.89 -6.38 -42.77
C GLN A 488 -15.49 -6.44 -42.17
N THR A 489 -15.19 -5.60 -41.19
CA THR A 489 -13.84 -5.50 -40.57
C THR A 489 -13.83 -6.00 -39.12
N ALA A 490 -15.02 -6.21 -38.56
CA ALA A 490 -15.25 -6.95 -37.32
C ALA A 490 -16.69 -7.52 -37.35
N PRO A 491 -17.04 -8.50 -36.50
CA PRO A 491 -18.41 -9.01 -36.41
C PRO A 491 -19.43 -7.87 -36.25
N GLY A 492 -20.35 -7.75 -37.21
CA GLY A 492 -21.38 -6.69 -37.23
C GLY A 492 -20.91 -5.27 -37.57
N PHE A 493 -19.63 -5.06 -37.91
CA PHE A 493 -19.08 -3.76 -38.29
C PHE A 493 -18.61 -3.76 -39.75
N TYR A 494 -19.25 -2.93 -40.57
CA TYR A 494 -19.07 -2.83 -42.01
C TYR A 494 -18.61 -1.43 -42.40
N ILE A 495 -17.62 -1.32 -43.28
CA ILE A 495 -17.17 -0.08 -43.90
C ILE A 495 -17.41 -0.13 -45.42
N ILE A 496 -17.58 1.03 -46.06
CA ILE A 496 -17.57 1.13 -47.52
C ILE A 496 -16.14 0.92 -48.02
N GLY A 497 -15.96 -0.05 -48.91
CA GLY A 497 -14.67 -0.41 -49.50
C GLY A 497 -14.35 -1.89 -49.41
N THR A 498 -13.08 -2.22 -49.66
CA THR A 498 -12.53 -3.58 -49.58
C THR A 498 -11.88 -3.83 -48.22
N CYS A 499 -11.51 -5.09 -47.98
CA CYS A 499 -10.72 -5.45 -46.80
C CYS A 499 -9.39 -4.70 -46.77
N PRO A 500 -8.97 -4.17 -45.61
CA PRO A 500 -7.68 -3.51 -45.43
C PRO A 500 -6.50 -4.48 -45.48
#